data_AF-M4BT27-F1
#
_entry.id   AF-M4BT27-F1
#
_cell.length_a   1.000
_cell.length_b   1.000
_cell.length_c   1.000
_cell.angle_alpha   90.00
_cell.angle_beta   90.00
_cell.angle_gamma   90.00
#
_symmetry.space_group_name_H-M   'P 1'
#
loop_
_entity.id
_entity.type
_entity.pdbx_description
1 polymer ?
#
loop_
_entity_poly.entity_id
_entity_poly.type
_entity_poly.pdbx_seq_one_letter_code
_entity_poly.pdbx_strand_id
1 'polypeptide(L)'
;MVATECLSKFPPPQVLPFVLAYLVAFLREEIVCDDGCGSPVVAVESIPDSCGLVTAKLMVFYLNRVFSEDSNAFRDDDVVSKALAVLVRVLEIPCTQISKPGSASPPSTDIQRGCIDCIALILLRLSGIDDGQRSKGVPTINVSSLVNLLMEWAFDKAAREDVVDHDADTFTSRVQEMLCNMRRGGYPHQLSLQAQICICNVFLSAISRAGNEVLANWKSQRIIARIALAIGCCTEDDIVAGGFQIIFAFLYKSSEVISMEDKDDVRFLHIIFDATATCLKTTDCECIAMNGLKVIGAVIGKFPGFVGMLAPVELQQLIDGCLIKLHDQQLSPAVTKLAHALLQAMTPP
;
A
#
# COMPACT_ATOMS: atom_id res chain seq x y z
N MET A 1 12.67 -13.99 20.01
CA MET A 1 13.19 -15.11 19.19
C MET A 1 12.89 -16.46 19.82
N VAL A 2 13.35 -16.78 21.04
CA VAL A 2 13.01 -18.06 21.71
C VAL A 2 11.50 -18.25 21.90
N ALA A 3 10.78 -17.21 22.31
CA ALA A 3 9.31 -17.27 22.45
C ALA A 3 8.60 -17.59 21.12
N THR A 4 9.02 -16.94 20.03
CA THR A 4 8.44 -17.17 18.69
C THR A 4 8.82 -18.55 18.13
N GLU A 5 10.00 -19.07 18.46
CA GLU A 5 10.40 -20.45 18.14
C GLU A 5 9.56 -21.47 18.91
N CYS A 6 9.28 -21.24 20.20
CA CYS A 6 8.38 -22.08 20.97
C CYS A 6 6.95 -22.08 20.40
N LEU A 7 6.42 -20.90 20.03
CA LEU A 7 5.10 -20.79 19.39
C LEU A 7 5.05 -21.50 18.03
N SER A 8 6.14 -21.49 17.27
CA SER A 8 6.21 -22.17 15.96
C SER A 8 6.18 -23.70 16.02
N LYS A 9 6.30 -24.28 17.22
CA LYS A 9 6.13 -25.74 17.42
C LYS A 9 4.67 -26.17 17.44
N PHE A 10 3.74 -25.23 17.55
CA PHE A 10 2.30 -25.48 17.58
C PHE A 10 1.66 -25.13 16.24
N PRO A 11 0.57 -25.83 15.85
CA PRO A 11 -0.12 -25.54 14.60
C PRO A 11 -0.75 -24.14 14.63
N PRO A 12 -0.65 -23.35 13.54
CA PRO A 12 -1.12 -21.96 13.54
C PRO A 12 -2.57 -21.74 14.01
N PRO A 13 -3.56 -22.60 13.68
CA PRO A 13 -4.94 -22.42 14.18
C PRO A 13 -5.06 -22.39 15.71
N GLN A 14 -4.15 -23.05 16.45
CA GLN A 14 -4.16 -23.03 17.92
C GLN A 14 -3.45 -21.80 18.50
N VAL A 15 -2.52 -21.22 17.74
CA VAL A 15 -1.65 -20.12 18.21
C VAL A 15 -2.18 -18.75 17.77
N LEU A 16 -2.83 -18.67 16.61
CA LEU A 16 -3.33 -17.41 16.07
C LEU A 16 -4.32 -16.69 17.00
N PRO A 17 -5.28 -17.35 17.66
CA PRO A 17 -6.14 -16.68 18.64
C PRO A 17 -5.33 -16.03 19.78
N PHE A 18 -4.30 -16.72 20.28
CA PHE A 18 -3.41 -16.20 21.31
C PHE A 18 -2.63 -14.97 20.81
N VAL A 19 -2.05 -15.06 19.61
CA VAL A 19 -1.28 -13.97 19.00
C VAL A 19 -2.14 -12.73 18.78
N LEU A 20 -3.35 -12.90 18.26
CA LEU A 20 -4.31 -11.82 18.06
C LEU A 20 -4.77 -11.22 19.39
N ALA A 21 -4.98 -12.03 20.43
CA ALA A 21 -5.37 -11.54 21.75
C ALA A 21 -4.32 -10.63 22.38
N TYR A 22 -3.03 -10.97 22.27
CA TYR A 22 -1.95 -10.10 22.74
C TYR A 22 -1.85 -8.81 21.93
N LEU A 23 -2.05 -8.85 20.61
CA LEU A 23 -2.07 -7.63 19.81
C LEU A 23 -3.27 -6.73 20.13
N VAL A 24 -4.43 -7.31 20.42
CA VAL A 24 -5.60 -6.56 20.91
C VAL A 24 -5.33 -5.96 22.29
N ALA A 25 -4.65 -6.67 23.19
CA ALA A 25 -4.20 -6.12 24.48
C ALA A 25 -3.27 -4.92 24.27
N PHE A 26 -2.29 -5.02 23.37
CA PHE A 26 -1.42 -3.90 23.01
C PHE A 26 -2.19 -2.69 22.46
N LEU A 27 -3.18 -2.92 21.60
CA LEU A 27 -4.04 -1.84 21.09
C LEU A 27 -4.82 -1.15 22.22
N ARG A 28 -5.27 -1.88 23.25
CA ARG A 28 -5.94 -1.29 24.43
C ARG A 28 -5.00 -0.43 25.28
N GLU A 29 -3.71 -0.78 25.34
CA GLU A 29 -2.69 0.00 26.06
C GLU A 29 -2.40 1.33 25.36
N GLU A 30 -2.21 1.29 24.03
CA GLU A 30 -1.77 2.45 23.25
C GLU A 30 -2.94 3.35 22.80
N ILE A 31 -4.13 2.78 22.68
CA ILE A 31 -5.34 3.51 22.30
C ILE A 31 -6.26 3.49 23.51
N VAL A 32 -6.42 4.63 24.20
CA VAL A 32 -7.32 4.77 25.35
C VAL A 32 -8.72 4.29 24.97
N CYS A 33 -9.06 3.06 25.34
CA CYS A 33 -10.36 2.46 25.14
C CYS A 33 -11.03 2.42 26.53
N ASP A 34 -12.20 3.04 26.72
CA ASP A 34 -12.90 2.82 27.99
C ASP A 34 -13.32 1.35 28.10
N ASP A 35 -13.33 0.89 29.34
CA ASP A 35 -13.88 -0.38 29.79
C ASP A 35 -15.30 -0.59 29.24
N GLY A 36 -15.44 -1.48 28.25
CA GLY A 36 -16.75 -1.85 27.70
C GLY A 36 -16.77 -2.24 26.22
N CYS A 37 -15.69 -2.03 25.46
CA CYS A 37 -15.66 -2.45 24.07
C CYS A 37 -15.33 -3.95 23.95
N GLY A 38 -16.32 -4.75 23.54
CA GLY A 38 -16.09 -6.14 23.13
C GLY A 38 -15.15 -6.18 21.91
N SER A 39 -14.25 -7.16 21.85
CA SER A 39 -13.40 -7.35 20.66
C SER A 39 -14.12 -8.28 19.67
N PRO A 40 -14.39 -7.85 18.43
CA PRO A 40 -14.93 -8.74 17.39
C PRO A 40 -13.86 -9.74 16.87
N VAL A 41 -12.61 -9.56 17.28
CA VAL A 41 -11.45 -10.34 16.79
C VAL A 41 -11.19 -11.58 17.64
N VAL A 42 -11.29 -11.44 18.97
CA VAL A 42 -11.08 -12.53 19.95
C VAL A 42 -12.04 -12.39 21.13
N ALA A 43 -12.33 -13.50 21.81
CA ALA A 43 -13.16 -13.49 23.01
C ALA A 43 -12.55 -12.57 24.08
N VAL A 44 -13.36 -11.71 24.70
CA VAL A 44 -12.88 -10.69 25.66
C VAL A 44 -12.12 -11.32 26.83
N GLU A 45 -12.57 -12.48 27.29
CA GLU A 45 -11.97 -13.24 28.39
C GLU A 45 -10.57 -13.78 28.07
N SER A 46 -10.22 -13.88 26.78
CA SER A 46 -8.90 -14.37 26.34
C SER A 46 -7.86 -13.26 26.19
N ILE A 47 -8.26 -11.99 26.34
CA ILE A 47 -7.38 -10.84 26.16
C ILE A 47 -6.59 -10.62 27.45
N PRO A 48 -5.25 -10.69 27.43
CA PRO A 48 -4.44 -10.43 28.61
C PRO A 48 -4.57 -8.97 29.06
N ASP A 49 -4.36 -8.73 30.36
CA ASP A 49 -4.40 -7.39 30.96
C ASP A 49 -3.32 -6.45 30.41
N SER A 50 -2.20 -7.02 29.95
CA SER A 50 -1.10 -6.26 29.33
C SER A 50 -0.35 -7.10 28.28
N CYS A 51 0.24 -6.42 27.30
CA CYS A 51 1.11 -6.98 26.27
C CYS A 51 2.48 -6.30 26.31
N GLY A 52 2.51 -4.97 26.25
CA GLY A 52 3.70 -4.17 26.04
C GLY A 52 4.29 -4.29 24.63
N LEU A 53 4.99 -3.24 24.20
CA LEU A 53 5.52 -3.11 22.84
C LEU A 53 6.44 -4.26 22.40
N VAL A 54 7.31 -4.76 23.28
CA VAL A 54 8.25 -5.85 22.93
C VAL A 54 7.50 -7.13 22.58
N THR A 55 6.48 -7.47 23.36
CA THR A 55 5.64 -8.65 23.11
C THR A 55 4.83 -8.45 21.84
N ALA A 56 4.25 -7.26 21.63
CA ALA A 56 3.51 -6.94 20.41
C ALA A 56 4.38 -7.08 19.16
N LYS A 57 5.64 -6.60 19.19
CA LYS A 57 6.62 -6.82 18.10
C LYS A 57 6.85 -8.32 17.83
N LEU A 58 6.97 -9.15 18.87
CA LEU A 58 7.11 -10.60 18.72
C LEU A 58 5.86 -11.26 18.11
N MET A 59 4.67 -10.78 18.46
CA MET A 59 3.42 -11.26 17.88
C MET A 59 3.29 -10.89 16.40
N VAL A 60 3.63 -9.66 16.02
CA VAL A 60 3.68 -9.24 14.61
C VAL A 60 4.74 -10.04 13.83
N PHE A 61 5.90 -10.30 14.45
CA PHE A 61 6.93 -11.15 13.84
C PHE A 61 6.42 -12.58 13.61
N TYR A 62 5.68 -13.15 14.56
CA TYR A 62 5.05 -14.46 14.38
C TYR A 62 4.01 -14.46 13.25
N LEU A 63 3.15 -13.43 13.15
CA LEU A 63 2.21 -13.30 12.03
C LEU A 63 2.92 -13.25 10.67
N ASN A 64 4.00 -12.47 10.56
CA ASN A 64 4.82 -12.43 9.35
C ASN A 64 5.32 -13.82 8.97
N ARG A 65 5.81 -14.59 9.96
CA ARG A 65 6.27 -15.96 9.76
C ARG A 65 5.16 -16.88 9.29
N VAL A 66 3.98 -16.83 9.91
CA VAL A 66 2.82 -17.65 9.52
C VAL A 66 2.41 -17.35 8.08
N PHE A 67 2.23 -16.08 7.70
CA PHE A 67 1.84 -15.74 6.32
C PHE A 67 2.95 -15.98 5.29
N SER A 68 4.21 -16.05 5.72
CA SER A 68 5.33 -16.41 4.85
C SER A 68 5.46 -17.92 4.64
N GLU A 69 5.32 -18.72 5.70
CA GLU A 69 5.65 -20.16 5.71
C GLU A 69 4.42 -21.07 5.50
N ASP A 70 3.24 -20.68 6.01
CA ASP A 70 2.03 -21.51 5.94
C ASP A 70 1.29 -21.31 4.61
N SER A 71 1.05 -22.40 3.88
CA SER A 71 0.36 -22.40 2.59
C SER A 71 -1.16 -22.23 2.68
N ASN A 72 -1.74 -22.41 3.88
CA ASN A 72 -3.17 -22.36 4.13
C ASN A 72 -3.60 -21.12 4.92
N ALA A 73 -2.71 -20.50 5.69
CA ALA A 73 -3.06 -19.36 6.54
C ALA A 73 -3.65 -18.16 5.78
N PHE A 74 -3.17 -17.88 4.55
CA PHE A 74 -3.70 -16.79 3.71
C PHE A 74 -5.00 -17.16 2.97
N ARG A 75 -5.40 -18.45 3.01
CA ARG A 75 -6.65 -18.94 2.39
C ARG A 75 -7.83 -18.90 3.37
N ASP A 76 -7.56 -18.77 4.67
CA ASP A 76 -8.57 -18.65 5.70
C ASP A 76 -9.06 -17.20 5.81
N ASP A 77 -10.29 -17.00 5.34
CA ASP A 77 -10.96 -15.70 5.30
C ASP A 77 -11.12 -15.06 6.68
N ASP A 78 -11.40 -15.86 7.72
CA ASP A 78 -11.56 -15.36 9.08
C ASP A 78 -10.21 -14.91 9.67
N VAL A 79 -9.17 -15.73 9.50
CA VAL A 79 -7.81 -15.42 9.98
C VAL A 79 -7.27 -14.16 9.33
N VAL A 80 -7.37 -14.05 8.00
CA VAL A 80 -6.87 -12.87 7.27
C VAL A 80 -7.68 -11.63 7.64
N SER A 81 -9.01 -11.72 7.73
CA SER A 81 -9.85 -10.59 8.10
C SER A 81 -9.48 -10.03 9.48
N LYS A 82 -9.34 -10.93 10.47
CA LYS A 82 -8.94 -10.59 11.84
C LYS A 82 -7.55 -9.99 11.91
N ALA A 83 -6.58 -10.60 11.21
CA ALA A 83 -5.22 -10.09 11.15
C ALA A 83 -5.17 -8.70 10.53
N LEU A 84 -5.83 -8.47 9.39
CA LEU A 84 -5.87 -7.16 8.73
C LEU A 84 -6.48 -6.09 9.62
N ALA A 85 -7.60 -6.39 10.28
CA ALA A 85 -8.25 -5.46 11.18
C ALA A 85 -7.28 -5.01 12.29
N VAL A 86 -6.61 -5.96 12.96
CA VAL A 86 -5.64 -5.65 14.02
C VAL A 86 -4.42 -4.89 13.50
N LEU A 87 -3.82 -5.35 12.40
CA LEU A 87 -2.63 -4.73 11.82
C LEU A 87 -2.90 -3.29 11.39
N VAL A 88 -4.03 -3.02 10.73
CA VAL A 88 -4.42 -1.67 10.32
C VAL A 88 -4.61 -0.76 11.54
N ARG A 89 -5.22 -1.25 12.63
CA ARG A 89 -5.31 -0.45 13.87
C ARG A 89 -3.96 -0.11 14.47
N VAL A 90 -2.97 -1.01 14.38
CA VAL A 90 -1.60 -0.69 14.80
C VAL A 90 -0.98 0.42 13.95
N LEU A 91 -1.29 0.46 12.65
CA LEU A 91 -0.83 1.54 11.75
C LEU A 91 -1.43 2.92 12.12
N GLU A 92 -2.59 2.94 12.78
CA GLU A 92 -3.26 4.18 13.22
C GLU A 92 -2.68 4.78 14.51
N ILE A 93 -1.82 4.07 15.24
CA ILE A 93 -1.20 4.57 16.48
C ILE A 93 -0.27 5.75 16.13
N PRO A 94 -0.52 6.98 16.64
CA PRO A 94 0.27 8.15 16.27
C PRO A 94 1.75 8.02 16.65
N CYS A 95 2.66 8.29 15.71
CA CYS A 95 4.11 8.23 15.94
C CYS A 95 4.63 9.30 16.92
N THR A 96 3.82 10.29 17.30
CA THR A 96 4.23 11.44 18.13
C THR A 96 4.13 11.21 19.64
N GLN A 97 3.52 10.12 20.11
CA GLN A 97 3.29 9.92 21.56
C GLN A 97 4.49 9.37 22.35
N ILE A 98 5.62 9.05 21.71
CA ILE A 98 6.80 8.51 22.41
C ILE A 98 8.10 9.11 21.88
N SER A 99 8.32 10.40 22.16
CA SER A 99 9.67 10.96 22.06
C SER A 99 9.88 12.09 23.06
N LYS A 100 10.52 11.74 24.18
CA LYS A 100 11.48 12.68 24.79
C LYS A 100 12.55 12.98 23.73
N PRO A 101 13.04 14.23 23.63
CA PRO A 101 14.02 14.59 22.62
C PRO A 101 15.33 13.84 22.88
N GLY A 102 15.75 12.98 21.95
CA GLY A 102 17.09 12.38 21.97
C GLY A 102 17.27 10.92 21.52
N SER A 103 16.22 10.15 21.17
CA SER A 103 16.40 8.77 20.67
C SER A 103 16.15 8.63 19.17
N ALA A 104 17.03 7.91 18.49
CA ALA A 104 16.82 7.40 17.13
C ALA A 104 15.48 6.66 17.04
N SER A 105 14.66 7.03 16.04
CA SER A 105 13.33 6.49 15.64
C SER A 105 12.36 6.11 16.78
N PRO A 106 11.15 6.70 16.87
CA PRO A 106 10.21 6.36 17.94
C PRO A 106 9.87 4.86 17.90
N PRO A 107 9.83 4.17 19.04
CA PRO A 107 9.82 2.71 19.12
C PRO A 107 8.58 2.05 18.48
N SER A 108 7.54 2.83 18.16
CA SER A 108 6.35 2.46 17.39
C SER A 108 6.61 2.29 15.87
N THR A 109 7.68 2.82 15.30
CA THR A 109 7.96 2.69 13.85
C THR A 109 8.28 1.25 13.46
N ASP A 110 8.96 0.49 14.32
CA ASP A 110 9.34 -0.89 14.01
C ASP A 110 8.13 -1.83 13.96
N ILE A 111 7.17 -1.63 14.88
CA ILE A 111 5.97 -2.48 14.89
C ILE A 111 5.09 -2.15 13.69
N GLN A 112 4.97 -0.87 13.31
CA GLN A 112 4.31 -0.47 12.07
C GLN A 112 5.00 -1.05 10.84
N ARG A 113 6.34 -1.05 10.80
CA ARG A 113 7.08 -1.68 9.71
C ARG A 113 6.80 -3.18 9.63
N GLY A 114 6.76 -3.87 10.76
CA GLY A 114 6.36 -5.28 10.82
C GLY A 114 4.92 -5.51 10.34
N CYS A 115 4.00 -4.58 10.61
CA CYS A 115 2.63 -4.65 10.12
C CYS A 115 2.54 -4.41 8.61
N ILE A 116 3.25 -3.41 8.10
CA ILE A 116 3.37 -3.13 6.66
C ILE A 116 3.87 -4.37 5.91
N ASP A 117 4.91 -5.01 6.43
CA ASP A 117 5.49 -6.20 5.81
C ASP A 117 4.52 -7.40 5.88
N CYS A 118 3.76 -7.53 6.96
CA CYS A 118 2.78 -8.60 7.10
C CYS A 118 1.62 -8.46 6.10
N ILE A 119 1.05 -7.26 5.96
CA ILE A 119 -0.01 -6.99 4.98
C ILE A 119 0.53 -7.17 3.55
N ALA A 120 1.76 -6.73 3.28
CA ALA A 120 2.39 -6.92 1.97
C ALA A 120 2.59 -8.41 1.63
N LEU A 121 2.95 -9.25 2.61
CA LEU A 121 3.05 -10.70 2.42
C LEU A 121 1.69 -11.33 2.09
N ILE A 122 0.62 -10.96 2.81
CA ILE A 122 -0.74 -11.42 2.51
C ILE A 122 -1.10 -11.07 1.07
N LEU A 123 -0.89 -9.81 0.68
CA LEU A 123 -1.18 -9.33 -0.67
C LEU A 123 -0.41 -10.10 -1.75
N LEU A 124 0.89 -10.33 -1.54
CA LEU A 124 1.73 -11.08 -2.48
C LEU A 124 1.32 -12.54 -2.61
N ARG A 125 1.01 -13.20 -1.50
CA ARG A 125 0.63 -14.61 -1.49
C ARG A 125 -0.70 -14.82 -2.21
N LEU A 126 -1.66 -13.93 -2.00
CA LEU A 126 -2.90 -13.92 -2.78
C LEU A 126 -2.61 -13.71 -4.27
N SER A 127 -1.67 -12.81 -4.62
CA SER A 127 -1.37 -12.43 -6.01
C SER A 127 -0.68 -13.53 -6.82
N GLY A 128 -0.03 -14.47 -6.14
CA GLY A 128 0.62 -15.64 -6.76
C GLY A 128 -0.29 -16.86 -6.90
N ILE A 129 -1.58 -16.77 -6.55
CA ILE A 129 -2.54 -17.87 -6.77
C ILE A 129 -3.02 -17.81 -8.22
N ASP A 130 -2.74 -18.85 -8.99
CA ASP A 130 -3.35 -19.04 -10.30
C ASP A 130 -4.85 -19.35 -10.15
N ASP A 131 -5.70 -18.62 -10.88
CA ASP A 131 -7.16 -18.77 -10.85
C ASP A 131 -7.64 -20.20 -11.17
N GLY A 132 -6.79 -21.03 -11.76
CA GLY A 132 -7.04 -22.44 -12.05
C GLY A 132 -7.12 -23.38 -10.84
N GLN A 133 -6.64 -22.97 -9.65
CA GLN A 133 -6.70 -23.79 -8.43
C GLN A 133 -7.94 -23.54 -7.54
N ARG A 134 -8.89 -22.71 -7.98
CA ARG A 134 -10.12 -22.45 -7.23
C ARG A 134 -10.99 -23.72 -7.15
N SER A 135 -10.83 -24.49 -6.07
CA SER A 135 -11.73 -25.61 -5.76
C SER A 135 -13.14 -25.06 -5.53
N LYS A 136 -14.11 -25.51 -6.31
CA LYS A 136 -15.52 -25.15 -6.17
C LYS A 136 -15.98 -25.37 -4.71
N GLY A 137 -16.27 -24.29 -3.98
CA GLY A 137 -17.05 -24.36 -2.74
C GLY A 137 -16.50 -23.66 -1.49
N VAL A 138 -15.30 -23.08 -1.51
CA VAL A 138 -14.79 -22.26 -0.38
C VAL A 138 -14.71 -20.79 -0.83
N PRO A 139 -15.31 -19.83 -0.10
CA PRO A 139 -15.12 -18.41 -0.39
C PRO A 139 -13.65 -18.06 -0.15
N THR A 140 -12.87 -18.02 -1.22
CA THR A 140 -11.46 -17.65 -1.20
C THR A 140 -11.34 -16.15 -1.34
N ILE A 141 -10.59 -15.50 -0.43
CA ILE A 141 -10.23 -14.09 -0.57
C ILE A 141 -9.57 -13.87 -1.93
N ASN A 142 -10.11 -12.91 -2.69
CA ASN A 142 -9.50 -12.50 -3.96
C ASN A 142 -8.50 -11.37 -3.69
N VAL A 143 -7.38 -11.37 -4.41
CA VAL A 143 -6.42 -10.25 -4.48
C VAL A 143 -7.13 -8.95 -4.77
N SER A 144 -8.08 -8.98 -5.72
CA SER A 144 -8.83 -7.80 -6.12
C SER A 144 -9.57 -7.18 -4.94
N SER A 145 -10.21 -7.99 -4.08
CA SER A 145 -10.88 -7.55 -2.86
C SER A 145 -9.92 -6.80 -1.93
N LEU A 146 -8.76 -7.39 -1.62
CA LEU A 146 -7.77 -6.76 -0.75
C LEU A 146 -7.16 -5.50 -1.38
N VAL A 147 -6.83 -5.52 -2.67
CA VAL A 147 -6.30 -4.35 -3.37
C VAL A 147 -7.31 -3.21 -3.38
N ASN A 148 -8.58 -3.51 -3.66
CA ASN A 148 -9.65 -2.51 -3.64
C ASN A 148 -9.79 -1.88 -2.26
N LEU A 149 -9.75 -2.69 -1.21
CA LEU A 149 -9.81 -2.22 0.17
C LEU A 149 -8.61 -1.33 0.53
N LEU A 150 -7.39 -1.76 0.19
CA LEU A 150 -6.17 -0.97 0.43
C LEU A 150 -6.18 0.34 -0.39
N MET A 151 -6.68 0.31 -1.63
CA MET A 151 -6.82 1.50 -2.46
C MET A 151 -7.86 2.48 -1.89
N GLU A 152 -9.03 1.98 -1.46
CA GLU A 152 -10.06 2.80 -0.80
C GLU A 152 -9.51 3.46 0.46
N TRP A 153 -8.71 2.74 1.24
CA TRP A 153 -8.08 3.28 2.43
C TRP A 153 -6.97 4.29 2.14
N ALA A 154 -6.16 4.07 1.10
CA ALA A 154 -5.04 4.96 0.80
C ALA A 154 -5.46 6.24 0.06
N PHE A 155 -6.37 6.14 -0.92
CA PHE A 155 -6.67 7.21 -1.87
C PHE A 155 -8.11 7.74 -1.80
N ASP A 156 -8.88 7.33 -0.78
CA ASP A 156 -10.30 7.65 -0.59
C ASP A 156 -11.20 7.21 -1.79
N LYS A 157 -12.51 7.47 -1.71
CA LYS A 157 -13.56 7.01 -2.64
C LYS A 157 -13.39 7.40 -4.11
N ALA A 158 -12.35 8.16 -4.49
CA ALA A 158 -12.04 8.48 -5.88
C ALA A 158 -11.81 7.22 -6.77
N ALA A 159 -11.51 6.06 -6.16
CA ALA A 159 -11.36 4.80 -6.88
C ALA A 159 -12.68 4.11 -7.30
N ARG A 160 -13.86 4.70 -7.01
CA ARG A 160 -15.17 4.07 -7.25
C ARG A 160 -15.78 4.28 -8.63
N GLU A 161 -15.27 5.17 -9.47
CA GLU A 161 -16.03 5.59 -10.66
C GLU A 161 -16.03 4.63 -11.85
N ASP A 162 -15.14 3.62 -11.95
CA ASP A 162 -15.09 2.84 -13.22
C ASP A 162 -15.04 1.31 -13.15
N VAL A 163 -14.85 0.64 -12.02
CA VAL A 163 -14.91 -0.84 -11.99
C VAL A 163 -15.28 -1.38 -10.61
N VAL A 164 -16.57 -1.61 -10.34
CA VAL A 164 -16.98 -2.61 -9.33
C VAL A 164 -18.22 -3.33 -9.85
N ASP A 165 -18.02 -4.57 -10.27
CA ASP A 165 -19.06 -5.59 -10.28
C ASP A 165 -19.58 -5.68 -8.84
N HIS A 166 -20.84 -5.32 -8.62
CA HIS A 166 -21.44 -5.08 -7.31
C HIS A 166 -21.71 -6.35 -6.49
N ASP A 167 -20.98 -7.43 -6.76
CA ASP A 167 -20.96 -8.57 -5.84
C ASP A 167 -20.39 -8.07 -4.51
N ALA A 168 -21.26 -8.02 -3.51
CA ALA A 168 -20.95 -7.56 -2.17
C ALA A 168 -19.74 -8.33 -1.65
N ASP A 169 -18.58 -7.69 -1.69
CA ASP A 169 -17.33 -8.28 -1.24
C ASP A 169 -17.43 -8.47 0.29
N THR A 170 -17.87 -9.66 0.68
CA THR A 170 -18.15 -10.05 2.06
C THR A 170 -16.89 -9.92 2.92
N PHE A 171 -15.72 -10.09 2.33
CA PHE A 171 -14.43 -9.90 2.97
C PHE A 171 -14.22 -8.43 3.35
N THR A 172 -14.33 -7.53 2.38
CA THR A 172 -14.20 -6.08 2.62
C THR A 172 -15.18 -5.61 3.68
N SER A 173 -16.45 -6.02 3.57
CA SER A 173 -17.49 -5.66 4.54
C SER A 173 -17.14 -6.15 5.95
N ARG A 174 -16.65 -7.39 6.08
CA ARG A 174 -16.24 -7.97 7.37
C ARG A 174 -15.06 -7.24 7.99
N VAL A 175 -14.01 -6.95 7.21
CA VAL A 175 -12.83 -6.23 7.72
C VAL A 175 -13.21 -4.82 8.15
N GLN A 176 -14.04 -4.12 7.36
CA GLN A 176 -14.55 -2.80 7.70
C GLN A 176 -15.42 -2.83 8.96
N GLU A 177 -16.31 -3.82 9.12
CA GLU A 177 -17.12 -3.99 10.32
C GLU A 177 -16.25 -4.24 11.57
N MET A 178 -15.25 -5.12 11.47
CA MET A 178 -14.29 -5.36 12.56
C MET A 178 -13.53 -4.08 12.94
N LEU A 179 -13.06 -3.31 11.96
CA LEU A 179 -12.39 -2.03 12.18
C LEU A 179 -13.32 -0.99 12.83
N CYS A 180 -14.56 -0.88 12.35
CA CYS A 180 -15.56 0.02 12.92
C CYS A 180 -15.85 -0.33 14.38
N ASN A 181 -16.01 -1.60 14.69
CA ASN A 181 -16.22 -2.09 16.06
C ASN A 181 -15.01 -1.84 16.97
N MET A 182 -13.80 -1.77 16.43
CA MET A 182 -12.58 -1.40 17.17
C MET A 182 -12.34 0.11 17.26
N ARG A 183 -13.14 0.95 16.60
CA ARG A 183 -13.06 2.41 16.65
C ARG A 183 -14.19 2.99 17.50
N ARG A 184 -13.88 3.99 18.32
CA ARG A 184 -14.90 4.82 18.97
C ARG A 184 -15.35 5.94 18.02
N GLY A 185 -16.66 6.02 17.76
CA GLY A 185 -17.35 7.29 17.48
C GLY A 185 -16.76 8.23 16.41
N GLY A 186 -16.23 7.70 15.31
CA GLY A 186 -15.74 8.49 14.17
C GLY A 186 -16.36 8.05 12.86
N TYR A 187 -16.29 8.89 11.82
CA TYR A 187 -16.80 8.57 10.49
C TYR A 187 -16.26 7.20 10.02
N PRO A 188 -17.14 6.24 9.68
CA PRO A 188 -16.80 4.82 9.57
C PRO A 188 -15.87 4.46 8.39
N HIS A 189 -15.41 5.43 7.59
CA HIS A 189 -14.85 5.14 6.27
C HIS A 189 -13.44 5.69 6.02
N GLN A 190 -12.87 6.55 6.88
CA GLN A 190 -11.56 7.15 6.61
C GLN A 190 -10.50 6.72 7.63
N LEU A 191 -9.34 6.25 7.16
CA LEU A 191 -8.17 5.99 8.01
C LEU A 191 -7.44 7.30 8.34
N SER A 192 -6.68 7.33 9.45
CA SER A 192 -5.78 8.46 9.73
C SER A 192 -4.74 8.63 8.62
N LEU A 193 -4.31 9.87 8.33
CA LEU A 193 -3.30 10.16 7.30
C LEU A 193 -2.05 9.27 7.44
N GLN A 194 -1.59 9.04 8.67
CA GLN A 194 -0.47 8.15 8.94
C GLN A 194 -0.72 6.71 8.46
N ALA A 195 -1.90 6.15 8.75
CA ALA A 195 -2.24 4.82 8.29
C ALA A 195 -2.37 4.78 6.76
N GLN A 196 -2.92 5.82 6.13
CA GLN A 196 -2.97 5.94 4.67
C GLN A 196 -1.54 5.91 4.06
N ILE A 197 -0.60 6.67 4.63
CA ILE A 197 0.82 6.62 4.25
C ILE A 197 1.41 5.21 4.46
N CYS A 198 1.08 4.56 5.58
CA CYS A 198 1.51 3.17 5.81
C CYS A 198 0.92 2.19 4.77
N ILE A 199 -0.30 2.39 4.30
CA ILE A 199 -0.87 1.59 3.21
C ILE A 199 -0.13 1.83 1.89
N CYS A 200 0.28 3.06 1.57
CA CYS A 200 1.18 3.30 0.43
C CYS A 200 2.49 2.50 0.58
N ASN A 201 3.03 2.44 1.80
CA ASN A 201 4.20 1.63 2.10
C ASN A 201 3.95 0.12 2.00
N VAL A 202 2.72 -0.37 2.21
CA VAL A 202 2.34 -1.78 1.95
C VAL A 202 2.53 -2.10 0.47
N PHE A 203 2.01 -1.27 -0.44
CA PHE A 203 2.19 -1.47 -1.88
C PHE A 203 3.67 -1.44 -2.27
N LEU A 204 4.46 -0.50 -1.76
CA LEU A 204 5.91 -0.45 -1.99
C LEU A 204 6.62 -1.71 -1.47
N SER A 205 6.26 -2.17 -0.27
CA SER A 205 6.82 -3.37 0.34
C SER A 205 6.43 -4.63 -0.44
N ALA A 206 5.23 -4.67 -1.03
CA ALA A 206 4.79 -5.75 -1.89
C ALA A 206 5.56 -5.74 -3.23
N ILE A 207 5.59 -4.60 -3.94
CA ILE A 207 6.31 -4.45 -5.21
C ILE A 207 7.78 -4.83 -5.04
N SER A 208 8.45 -4.38 -3.98
CA SER A 208 9.87 -4.69 -3.76
C SER A 208 10.16 -6.20 -3.64
N ARG A 209 9.19 -7.01 -3.22
CA ARG A 209 9.31 -8.47 -3.08
C ARG A 209 8.66 -9.28 -4.22
N ALA A 210 7.79 -8.67 -5.02
CA ALA A 210 7.07 -9.35 -6.11
C ALA A 210 8.02 -9.94 -7.18
N GLY A 211 7.70 -11.13 -7.69
CA GLY A 211 8.31 -11.65 -8.91
C GLY A 211 7.64 -11.10 -10.18
N ASN A 212 8.25 -11.33 -11.35
CA ASN A 212 7.74 -10.83 -12.63
C ASN A 212 6.31 -11.31 -12.93
N GLU A 213 5.97 -12.55 -12.58
CA GLU A 213 4.61 -13.11 -12.75
C GLU A 213 3.56 -12.32 -11.95
N VAL A 214 3.85 -12.00 -10.69
CA VAL A 214 2.97 -11.20 -9.83
C VAL A 214 2.82 -9.77 -10.38
N LEU A 215 3.91 -9.16 -10.84
CA LEU A 215 3.87 -7.82 -11.43
C LEU A 215 3.07 -7.80 -12.74
N ALA A 216 3.22 -8.84 -13.58
CA ALA A 216 2.41 -9.00 -14.79
C ALA A 216 0.92 -9.16 -14.46
N ASN A 217 0.58 -9.91 -13.41
CA ASN A 217 -0.78 -10.04 -12.92
C ASN A 217 -1.35 -8.69 -12.41
N TRP A 218 -0.54 -7.92 -11.69
CA TRP A 218 -0.97 -6.59 -11.23
C TRP A 218 -1.20 -5.61 -12.39
N LYS A 219 -0.38 -5.73 -13.46
CA LYS A 219 -0.56 -4.99 -14.71
C LYS A 219 -1.87 -5.37 -15.39
N SER A 220 -2.14 -6.67 -15.57
CA SER A 220 -3.37 -7.14 -16.23
C SER A 220 -4.63 -6.77 -15.45
N GLN A 221 -4.56 -6.77 -14.11
CA GLN A 221 -5.62 -6.27 -13.22
C GLN A 221 -5.71 -4.75 -13.16
N ARG A 222 -4.86 -4.02 -13.91
CA ARG A 222 -4.83 -2.55 -14.00
C ARG A 222 -4.65 -1.84 -12.65
N ILE A 223 -4.05 -2.50 -11.66
CA ILE A 223 -3.90 -1.96 -10.30
C ILE A 223 -3.15 -0.63 -10.33
N ILE A 224 -2.02 -0.58 -11.02
CA ILE A 224 -1.17 0.63 -11.07
C ILE A 224 -1.82 1.75 -11.89
N ALA A 225 -2.56 1.42 -12.95
CA ALA A 225 -3.32 2.40 -13.70
C ALA A 225 -4.43 3.03 -12.84
N ARG A 226 -5.12 2.23 -12.02
CA ARG A 226 -6.12 2.73 -11.08
C ARG A 226 -5.49 3.62 -9.99
N ILE A 227 -4.28 3.28 -9.52
CA ILE A 227 -3.54 4.15 -8.58
C ILE A 227 -3.20 5.49 -9.26
N ALA A 228 -2.73 5.48 -10.51
CA ALA A 228 -2.45 6.70 -11.26
C ALA A 228 -3.69 7.61 -11.36
N LEU A 229 -4.86 7.05 -11.67
CA LEU A 229 -6.12 7.80 -11.71
C LEU A 229 -6.55 8.33 -10.33
N ALA A 230 -6.41 7.50 -9.28
CA ALA A 230 -6.79 7.88 -7.92
C ALA A 230 -5.94 9.04 -7.37
N ILE A 231 -4.64 9.07 -7.70
CA ILE A 231 -3.74 10.17 -7.32
C ILE A 231 -4.25 11.52 -7.84
N GLY A 232 -4.79 11.58 -9.05
CA GLY A 232 -5.32 12.80 -9.64
C GLY A 232 -6.51 13.41 -8.89
N CYS A 233 -7.17 12.62 -8.03
CA CYS A 233 -8.32 13.02 -7.24
C CYS A 233 -8.00 13.20 -5.74
N CYS A 234 -6.77 12.91 -5.32
CA CYS A 234 -6.36 12.99 -3.91
C CYS A 234 -6.04 14.44 -3.53
N THR A 235 -6.50 14.86 -2.36
CA THR A 235 -6.22 16.20 -1.81
C THR A 235 -4.99 16.23 -0.91
N GLU A 236 -4.53 15.08 -0.40
CA GLU A 236 -3.43 14.97 0.54
C GLU A 236 -2.10 14.77 -0.20
N ASP A 237 -1.21 15.77 -0.12
CA ASP A 237 0.06 15.79 -0.85
C ASP A 237 0.97 14.58 -0.56
N ASP A 238 1.02 14.13 0.69
CA ASP A 238 1.81 12.96 1.12
C ASP A 238 1.30 11.66 0.48
N ILE A 239 -0.01 11.56 0.27
CA ILE A 239 -0.65 10.41 -0.37
C ILE A 239 -0.40 10.43 -1.87
N VAL A 240 -0.52 11.60 -2.51
CA VAL A 240 -0.15 11.81 -3.92
C VAL A 240 1.32 11.41 -4.15
N ALA A 241 2.22 11.88 -3.30
CA ALA A 241 3.64 11.52 -3.35
C ALA A 241 3.87 10.01 -3.16
N GLY A 242 3.18 9.39 -2.19
CA GLY A 242 3.21 7.94 -1.98
C GLY A 242 2.72 7.15 -3.19
N GLY A 243 1.65 7.61 -3.84
CA GLY A 243 1.15 7.05 -5.09
C GLY A 243 2.19 7.11 -6.22
N PHE A 244 2.87 8.24 -6.40
CA PHE A 244 3.96 8.34 -7.38
C PHE A 244 5.13 7.41 -7.05
N GLN A 245 5.46 7.21 -5.77
CA GLN A 245 6.48 6.25 -5.38
C GLN A 245 6.09 4.81 -5.76
N ILE A 246 4.81 4.44 -5.59
CA ILE A 246 4.29 3.12 -5.98
C ILE A 246 4.44 2.93 -7.49
N ILE A 247 3.99 3.91 -8.28
CA ILE A 247 4.10 3.89 -9.74
C ILE A 247 5.56 3.77 -10.17
N PHE A 248 6.45 4.60 -9.63
CA PHE A 248 7.88 4.58 -9.92
C PHE A 248 8.50 3.21 -9.62
N ALA A 249 8.24 2.67 -8.42
CA ALA A 249 8.77 1.37 -8.00
C ALA A 249 8.27 0.25 -8.92
N PHE A 250 7.00 0.30 -9.33
CA PHE A 250 6.43 -0.66 -10.27
C PHE A 250 7.12 -0.57 -11.63
N LEU A 251 7.13 0.59 -12.27
CA LEU A 251 7.73 0.80 -13.61
C LEU A 251 9.19 0.36 -13.66
N TYR A 252 9.96 0.67 -12.62
CA TYR A 252 11.37 0.32 -12.57
C TYR A 252 11.58 -1.20 -12.48
N LYS A 253 10.72 -1.90 -11.72
CA LYS A 253 10.83 -3.34 -11.49
C LYS A 253 10.16 -4.16 -12.59
N SER A 254 9.12 -3.64 -13.22
CA SER A 254 8.30 -4.32 -14.22
C SER A 254 8.73 -4.03 -15.66
N SER A 255 9.92 -3.43 -15.88
CA SER A 255 10.32 -3.00 -17.23
C SER A 255 10.40 -4.14 -18.24
N GLU A 256 10.72 -5.36 -17.80
CA GLU A 256 10.80 -6.55 -18.65
C GLU A 256 9.42 -7.13 -19.01
N VAL A 257 8.38 -6.79 -18.26
CA VAL A 257 7.01 -7.30 -18.48
C VAL A 257 6.13 -6.33 -19.28
N ILE A 258 6.67 -5.18 -19.69
CA ILE A 258 5.97 -4.16 -20.47
C ILE A 258 6.56 -4.13 -21.88
N SER A 259 5.71 -4.38 -22.88
CA SER A 259 6.10 -4.39 -24.29
C SER A 259 5.58 -3.15 -25.03
N MET A 260 6.43 -2.52 -25.84
CA MET A 260 6.03 -1.40 -26.70
C MET A 260 5.24 -1.85 -27.94
N GLU A 261 5.22 -3.16 -28.22
CA GLU A 261 4.44 -3.74 -29.31
C GLU A 261 3.01 -4.06 -28.90
N ASP A 262 2.76 -4.16 -27.59
CA ASP A 262 1.44 -4.40 -27.02
C ASP A 262 0.69 -3.07 -26.81
N LYS A 263 -0.47 -2.96 -27.46
CA LYS A 263 -1.32 -1.76 -27.37
C LYS A 263 -1.85 -1.51 -25.96
N ASP A 264 -2.10 -2.56 -25.19
CA ASP A 264 -2.59 -2.42 -23.83
C ASP A 264 -1.49 -1.87 -22.91
N ASP A 265 -0.23 -2.25 -23.15
CA ASP A 265 0.93 -1.73 -22.41
C ASP A 265 1.25 -0.27 -22.78
N VAL A 266 1.13 0.09 -24.06
CA VAL A 266 1.24 1.49 -24.49
C VAL A 266 0.12 2.33 -23.86
N ARG A 267 -1.12 1.83 -23.86
CA ARG A 267 -2.25 2.52 -23.19
C ARG A 267 -2.04 2.65 -21.69
N PHE A 268 -1.51 1.61 -21.04
CA PHE A 268 -1.15 1.63 -19.63
C PHE A 268 -0.12 2.74 -19.32
N LEU A 269 0.93 2.87 -20.14
CA LEU A 269 1.92 3.92 -20.00
C LEU A 269 1.33 5.32 -20.25
N HIS A 270 0.42 5.48 -21.22
CA HIS A 270 -0.31 6.73 -21.43
C HIS A 270 -1.09 7.15 -20.18
N ILE A 271 -1.84 6.25 -19.55
CA ILE A 271 -2.59 6.58 -18.32
C ILE A 271 -1.66 7.09 -17.22
N ILE A 272 -0.53 6.41 -17.01
CA ILE A 272 0.47 6.81 -16.01
C ILE A 272 1.07 8.17 -16.36
N PHE A 273 1.43 8.35 -17.63
CA PHE A 273 2.04 9.57 -18.13
C PHE A 273 1.11 10.77 -17.95
N ASP A 274 -0.14 10.66 -18.41
CA ASP A 274 -1.13 11.73 -18.36
C ASP A 274 -1.47 12.12 -16.93
N ALA A 275 -1.69 11.14 -16.06
CA ALA A 275 -1.95 11.41 -14.64
C ALA A 275 -0.77 12.13 -13.98
N THR A 276 0.46 11.66 -14.24
CA THR A 276 1.67 12.27 -13.69
C THR A 276 1.87 13.69 -14.21
N ALA A 277 1.77 13.89 -15.52
CA ALA A 277 1.94 15.20 -16.16
C ALA A 277 0.87 16.18 -15.67
N THR A 278 -0.37 15.74 -15.49
CA THR A 278 -1.45 16.59 -14.97
C THR A 278 -1.14 17.11 -13.58
N CYS A 279 -0.72 16.25 -12.65
CA CYS A 279 -0.33 16.69 -11.30
C CYS A 279 0.91 17.61 -11.32
N LEU A 280 1.92 17.30 -12.14
CA LEU A 280 3.13 18.12 -12.25
C LEU A 280 2.85 19.52 -12.81
N LYS A 281 1.88 19.65 -13.72
CA LYS A 281 1.47 20.95 -14.28
C LYS A 281 0.87 21.88 -13.23
N THR A 282 0.28 21.36 -12.17
CA THR A 282 -0.47 22.17 -11.19
C THR A 282 0.15 22.20 -9.79
N THR A 283 1.10 21.30 -9.50
CA THR A 283 1.71 21.22 -8.16
C THR A 283 2.60 22.41 -7.85
N ASP A 284 2.55 22.83 -6.58
CA ASP A 284 3.57 23.66 -5.94
C ASP A 284 4.22 22.92 -4.73
N CYS A 285 3.86 21.65 -4.46
CA CYS A 285 4.56 20.82 -3.47
C CYS A 285 5.86 20.24 -4.03
N GLU A 286 6.97 20.45 -3.31
CA GLU A 286 8.26 19.79 -3.59
C GLU A 286 8.12 18.27 -3.61
N CYS A 287 7.36 17.72 -2.66
CA CYS A 287 7.13 16.29 -2.49
C CYS A 287 6.52 15.64 -3.74
N ILE A 288 5.47 16.26 -4.28
CA ILE A 288 4.78 15.82 -5.49
C ILE A 288 5.70 16.01 -6.69
N ALA A 289 6.31 17.19 -6.83
CA ALA A 289 7.22 17.49 -7.93
C ALA A 289 8.35 16.47 -8.03
N MET A 290 9.04 16.20 -6.93
CA MET A 290 10.15 15.25 -6.88
C MET A 290 9.71 13.84 -7.27
N ASN A 291 8.61 13.32 -6.70
CA ASN A 291 8.19 11.95 -6.96
C ASN A 291 7.55 11.79 -8.35
N GLY A 292 6.79 12.77 -8.84
CA GLY A 292 6.26 12.75 -10.21
C GLY A 292 7.37 12.86 -11.26
N LEU A 293 8.39 13.69 -11.05
CA LEU A 293 9.57 13.74 -11.94
C LEU A 293 10.32 12.41 -11.99
N LYS A 294 10.40 11.66 -10.88
CA LYS A 294 10.96 10.29 -10.89
C LYS A 294 10.15 9.35 -11.76
N VAL A 295 8.82 9.44 -11.74
CA VAL A 295 7.95 8.65 -12.63
C VAL A 295 8.21 9.01 -14.08
N ILE A 296 8.25 10.30 -14.43
CA ILE A 296 8.61 10.76 -15.79
C ILE A 296 9.99 10.24 -16.21
N GLY A 297 10.98 10.34 -15.32
CA GLY A 297 12.32 9.81 -15.56
C GLY A 297 12.36 8.30 -15.77
N ALA A 298 11.53 7.54 -15.05
CA ALA A 298 11.38 6.11 -15.29
C ALA A 298 10.75 5.83 -16.65
N VAL A 299 9.72 6.59 -17.05
CA VAL A 299 9.09 6.45 -18.38
C VAL A 299 10.11 6.70 -19.49
N ILE A 300 10.84 7.82 -19.42
CA ILE A 300 11.86 8.18 -20.42
C ILE A 300 13.00 7.15 -20.45
N GLY A 301 13.51 6.75 -19.29
CA GLY A 301 14.69 5.89 -19.20
C GLY A 301 14.42 4.41 -19.49
N LYS A 302 13.25 3.89 -19.10
CA LYS A 302 12.91 2.46 -19.28
C LYS A 302 12.12 2.19 -20.54
N PHE A 303 11.34 3.17 -21.03
CA PHE A 303 10.45 3.01 -22.17
C PHE A 303 10.70 4.11 -23.22
N PRO A 304 11.93 4.22 -23.78
CA PRO A 304 12.23 5.26 -24.77
C PRO A 304 11.36 5.15 -26.03
N GLY A 305 10.94 3.93 -26.39
CA GLY A 305 10.01 3.71 -27.50
C GLY A 305 8.65 4.39 -27.29
N PHE A 306 8.15 4.45 -26.05
CA PHE A 306 6.92 5.17 -25.71
C PHE A 306 7.06 6.66 -25.93
N VAL A 307 8.19 7.26 -25.52
CA VAL A 307 8.46 8.70 -25.74
C VAL A 307 8.43 9.04 -27.23
N GLY A 308 8.96 8.15 -28.08
CA GLY A 308 8.90 8.32 -29.54
C GLY A 308 7.49 8.18 -30.15
N MET A 309 6.52 7.63 -29.41
CA MET A 309 5.12 7.51 -29.84
C MET A 309 4.24 8.68 -29.38
N LEU A 310 4.70 9.49 -28.43
CA LEU A 310 3.94 10.65 -27.94
C LEU A 310 3.64 11.63 -29.06
N ALA A 311 2.42 12.17 -29.08
CA ALA A 311 2.09 13.23 -30.01
C ALA A 311 2.95 14.48 -29.72
N PRO A 312 3.31 15.29 -30.73
CA PRO A 312 4.10 16.51 -30.51
C PRO A 312 3.50 17.44 -29.45
N VAL A 313 2.18 17.49 -29.34
CA VAL A 313 1.47 18.29 -28.33
C VAL A 313 1.69 17.75 -26.91
N GLU A 314 1.66 16.43 -26.72
CA GLU A 314 1.89 15.78 -25.43
C GLU A 314 3.35 15.96 -24.99
N LEU A 315 4.29 15.82 -25.94
CA LEU A 315 5.70 16.06 -25.72
C LEU A 315 5.98 17.52 -25.31
N GLN A 316 5.40 18.48 -26.04
CA GLN A 316 5.53 19.89 -25.72
C GLN A 316 4.93 20.23 -24.36
N GLN A 317 3.78 19.64 -24.03
CA GLN A 317 3.14 19.83 -22.73
C GLN A 317 3.99 19.29 -21.57
N LEU A 318 4.74 18.21 -21.77
CA LEU A 318 5.68 17.72 -20.77
C LEU A 318 6.86 18.68 -20.61
N ILE A 319 7.45 19.13 -21.72
CA ILE A 319 8.61 20.02 -21.70
C ILE A 319 8.24 21.36 -21.06
N ASP A 320 7.27 22.08 -21.62
CA ASP A 320 6.92 23.43 -21.17
C ASP A 320 6.11 23.38 -19.87
N GLY A 321 5.08 22.54 -19.84
CA GLY A 321 4.09 22.52 -18.78
C GLY A 321 4.56 21.85 -17.49
N CYS A 322 5.54 20.94 -17.58
CA CYS A 322 6.09 20.25 -16.41
C CYS A 322 7.55 20.62 -16.18
N LEU A 323 8.43 20.32 -17.13
CA LEU A 323 9.88 20.32 -16.86
C LEU A 323 10.46 21.74 -16.75
N ILE A 324 10.19 22.62 -17.72
CA ILE A 324 10.63 24.03 -17.67
C ILE A 324 9.95 24.73 -16.50
N LYS A 325 8.63 24.57 -16.35
CA LYS A 325 7.88 25.13 -15.23
C LYS A 325 8.52 24.76 -13.88
N LEU A 326 8.73 23.48 -13.60
CA LEU A 326 9.28 23.01 -12.30
C LEU A 326 10.73 23.42 -12.10
N HIS A 327 11.51 23.49 -13.19
CA HIS A 327 12.86 24.05 -13.14
C HIS A 327 12.84 25.51 -12.68
N ASP A 328 11.99 26.33 -13.30
CA ASP A 328 11.91 27.78 -13.08
C ASP A 328 11.23 28.15 -11.76
N GLN A 329 10.32 27.30 -11.26
CA GLN A 329 9.70 27.48 -9.93
C GLN A 329 10.70 27.34 -8.77
N GLN A 330 11.83 26.66 -8.97
CA GLN A 330 12.89 26.50 -7.97
C GLN A 330 12.40 25.98 -6.60
N LEU A 331 11.42 25.06 -6.58
CA LEU A 331 10.86 24.48 -5.35
C LEU A 331 11.94 23.94 -4.41
N SER A 332 12.96 23.26 -4.97
CA SER A 332 14.19 22.93 -4.28
C SER A 332 15.33 22.64 -5.26
N PRO A 333 16.60 22.70 -4.80
CA PRO A 333 17.74 22.39 -5.67
C PRO A 333 17.69 20.98 -6.27
N ALA A 334 17.05 20.02 -5.59
CA ALA A 334 16.92 18.66 -6.06
C ALA A 334 15.88 18.57 -7.19
N VAL A 335 14.72 19.22 -7.04
CA VAL A 335 13.67 19.28 -8.08
C VAL A 335 14.21 19.97 -9.33
N THR A 336 14.84 21.13 -9.18
CA THR A 336 15.40 21.88 -10.31
C THR A 336 16.45 21.08 -11.08
N LYS A 337 17.37 20.40 -10.37
CA LYS A 337 18.38 19.54 -11.00
C LYS A 337 17.76 18.37 -11.74
N LEU A 338 16.76 17.71 -11.16
CA LEU A 338 16.10 16.58 -11.80
C LEU A 338 15.31 17.01 -13.04
N ALA A 339 14.56 18.10 -12.95
CA ALA A 339 13.84 18.68 -14.09
C ALA A 339 14.80 19.04 -15.23
N HIS A 340 15.93 19.69 -14.91
CA HIS A 340 16.96 20.01 -15.90
C HIS A 340 17.59 18.77 -16.55
N ALA A 341 17.91 17.74 -15.75
CA ALA A 341 18.48 16.50 -16.28
C ALA A 341 17.50 15.79 -17.22
N LEU A 342 16.20 15.82 -16.93
CA LEU A 342 15.18 15.24 -17.81
C LEU A 342 14.98 16.05 -19.10
N LEU A 343 15.06 17.38 -19.04
CA LEU A 343 15.07 18.23 -20.24
C LEU A 343 16.23 17.84 -21.17
N GLN A 344 17.44 17.75 -20.63
CA GLN A 344 18.63 17.34 -21.39
C GLN A 344 18.48 15.94 -22.01
N ALA A 345 17.86 15.00 -21.28
CA ALA A 345 17.63 13.65 -21.78
C ALA A 345 16.62 13.60 -22.93
N MET A 346 15.71 14.57 -23.01
CA MET A 346 14.67 14.66 -24.04
C MET A 346 15.10 15.46 -25.28
N THR A 347 16.05 16.38 -25.14
CA THR A 347 16.58 17.18 -26.25
C THR A 347 18.01 16.72 -26.57
N PRO A 348 18.20 15.69 -27.42
CA PRO A 348 19.53 15.34 -27.88
C PRO A 348 20.14 16.53 -28.68
N PRO A 349 21.48 16.69 -28.64
CA PRO A 349 22.18 17.80 -29.27
C PRO A 349 22.06 17.85 -30.80
#